data_AF-A0A6G2DFH7-F1
#
_entry.id   AF-A0A6G2DFH7-F1
#
_cell.length_a   1.000
_cell.length_b   1.000
_cell.length_c   1.000
_cell.angle_alpha   90.00
_cell.angle_beta   90.00
_cell.angle_gamma   90.00
#
_symmetry.space_group_name_H-M   'P 1'
#
loop_
_entity.id
_entity.type
_entity.pdbx_description
1 polymer ?
#
loop_
_entity_poly.entity_id
_entity_poly.type
_entity_poly.pdbx_seq_one_letter_code
_entity_poly.pdbx_strand_id
1 'polypeptide(L)'
;LGLTNEGTVFSLSLACFLLVCLVLTLLMKTEIGLVLRSTGDNIPMSEANGVNVDTMKIVGYMISNGLIALCGSLFAQNDGFSDVTSGTGTIVVGLSSVIIVEVLIHDLTIGG
;
A
#
# COMPACT_ATOMS: atom_id res chain seq x y z
N LEU A 1 -1.66 -19.93 30.36
CA LEU A 1 -1.00 -19.66 29.06
C LEU A 1 -0.48 -18.22 29.11
N GLY A 2 0.74 -18.06 29.61
CA GLY A 2 1.40 -16.75 29.73
C GLY A 2 2.09 -16.40 28.43
N LEU A 3 1.35 -15.86 27.47
CA LEU A 3 1.95 -15.04 26.43
C LEU A 3 2.13 -13.67 27.07
N THR A 4 3.37 -13.18 27.13
CA THR A 4 3.64 -11.78 27.45
C THR A 4 2.81 -10.91 26.49
N ASN A 5 2.18 -9.84 26.99
CA ASN A 5 1.29 -9.00 26.20
C ASN A 5 1.95 -8.51 24.88
N GLU A 6 3.27 -8.39 24.89
CA GLU A 6 4.14 -8.07 23.75
C GLU A 6 4.11 -9.12 22.62
N GLY A 7 4.14 -10.41 22.96
CA GLY A 7 4.04 -11.49 21.98
C GLY A 7 2.64 -11.58 21.36
N THR A 8 1.61 -11.25 22.14
CA THR A 8 0.22 -11.22 21.66
C THR A 8 -0.03 -10.06 20.70
N VAL A 9 0.48 -8.86 20.96
CA VAL A 9 0.32 -7.72 20.03
C VAL A 9 1.10 -7.91 18.73
N PHE A 10 2.29 -8.53 18.80
CA PHE A 10 3.08 -8.82 17.61
C PHE A 10 2.41 -9.88 16.72
N SER A 11 1.92 -10.97 17.33
CA SER A 11 1.21 -12.03 16.59
C SER A 11 -0.11 -11.53 16.00
N LEU A 12 -0.85 -10.66 16.71
CA LEU A 12 -2.08 -10.05 16.18
C LEU A 12 -1.80 -9.11 15.00
N SER A 13 -0.78 -8.26 15.11
CA SER A 13 -0.40 -7.33 14.03
C SER A 13 0.04 -8.10 12.78
N LEU A 14 0.83 -9.16 12.96
CA LEU A 14 1.24 -10.04 11.87
C LEU A 14 0.05 -10.77 11.23
N ALA A 15 -0.89 -11.26 12.04
CA ALA A 15 -2.11 -11.91 11.54
C ALA A 15 -2.98 -10.93 10.73
N CYS A 16 -3.14 -9.69 11.21
CA CYS A 16 -3.86 -8.64 10.49
C CYS A 16 -3.18 -8.31 9.15
N PHE A 17 -1.86 -8.17 9.13
CA PHE A 17 -1.09 -7.93 7.91
C PHE A 17 -1.29 -9.07 6.89
N LEU A 18 -1.14 -10.32 7.33
CA LEU A 18 -1.35 -11.48 6.48
C LEU A 18 -2.78 -11.56 5.94
N LEU A 19 -3.78 -11.21 6.74
CA LEU A 19 -5.17 -11.16 6.33
C LEU A 19 -5.39 -10.12 5.22
N VAL A 20 -4.85 -8.90 5.38
CA VAL A 20 -4.94 -7.85 4.35
C VAL A 20 -4.24 -8.28 3.06
N CYS A 21 -3.03 -8.86 3.16
CA CYS A 21 -2.32 -9.41 2.00
C CYS A 21 -3.13 -10.53 1.31
N LEU A 22 -3.77 -11.41 2.07
CA LEU A 22 -4.59 -12.48 1.53
C LEU A 22 -5.82 -11.94 0.80
N VAL A 23 -6.51 -10.95 1.39
CA VAL A 23 -7.65 -10.26 0.76
C VAL A 23 -7.24 -9.59 -0.55
N LEU A 24 -6.11 -8.87 -0.57
CA LEU A 24 -5.59 -8.25 -1.79
C LEU A 24 -5.18 -9.27 -2.84
N THR A 25 -4.57 -10.39 -2.43
CA THR A 25 -4.20 -11.47 -3.35
C THR A 25 -5.42 -12.12 -3.96
N LEU A 26 -6.48 -12.34 -3.17
CA LEU A 26 -7.76 -12.84 -3.68
C LEU A 26 -8.41 -11.83 -4.63
N LEU A 27 -8.40 -10.55 -4.30
CA LEU A 27 -8.91 -9.49 -5.17
C LEU A 27 -8.14 -9.46 -6.49
N MET A 28 -6.82 -9.59 -6.48
CA MET A 28 -5.99 -9.67 -7.69
C MET A 28 -6.28 -10.90 -8.55
N LYS A 29 -6.80 -12.00 -7.96
CA LYS A 29 -7.22 -13.20 -8.70
C LYS A 29 -8.62 -13.09 -9.32
N THR A 30 -9.42 -12.09 -8.93
CA THR A 30 -10.74 -11.86 -9.55
C THR A 30 -10.61 -11.19 -10.91
N GLU A 31 -11.68 -11.22 -11.71
CA GLU A 31 -11.72 -10.59 -13.05
C GLU A 31 -11.34 -9.11 -12.99
N ILE A 32 -11.82 -8.38 -11.97
CA ILE A 32 -11.49 -6.96 -11.75
C ILE A 32 -9.98 -6.79 -11.49
N GLY A 33 -9.35 -7.70 -10.75
CA GLY A 33 -7.92 -7.69 -10.46
C GLY A 33 -7.05 -8.00 -11.67
N LEU A 34 -7.45 -8.99 -12.48
CA LEU A 34 -6.79 -9.32 -13.75
C LEU A 34 -6.87 -8.16 -14.75
N VAL A 35 -8.03 -7.53 -14.83
CA VAL A 35 -8.23 -6.35 -15.66
C VAL A 35 -7.41 -5.18 -15.15
N LEU A 36 -7.40 -4.91 -13.83
CA LEU A 36 -6.56 -3.86 -13.22
C LEU A 36 -5.08 -4.05 -13.55
N ARG A 37 -4.58 -5.28 -13.49
CA ARG A 37 -3.20 -5.61 -13.87
C ARG A 37 -2.95 -5.40 -15.36
N SER A 38 -3.88 -5.82 -16.22
CA SER A 38 -3.76 -5.61 -17.67
C SER A 38 -3.75 -4.12 -18.04
N THR A 39 -4.54 -3.30 -17.34
CA THR A 39 -4.58 -1.84 -17.50
C THR A 39 -3.27 -1.20 -17.04
N GLY A 40 -2.63 -1.75 -16.01
CA GLY A 40 -1.32 -1.31 -15.54
C GLY A 40 -0.16 -1.69 -16.47
N ASP A 41 -0.18 -2.88 -17.06
CA ASP A 41 0.87 -3.36 -17.97
C ASP A 41 0.75 -2.73 -19.37
N ASN A 42 -0.46 -2.64 -19.93
CA ASN A 42 -0.66 -2.15 -21.29
C ASN A 42 -2.04 -1.49 -21.50
N ILE A 43 -2.07 -0.17 -21.34
CA ILE A 43 -3.26 0.68 -21.50
C ILE A 43 -3.97 0.46 -22.85
N PRO A 44 -3.31 0.56 -24.03
CA PRO A 44 -3.98 0.40 -25.32
C PRO A 44 -4.53 -1.02 -25.56
N MET A 45 -3.94 -2.06 -24.94
CA MET A 45 -4.49 -3.42 -25.00
C MET A 45 -5.75 -3.58 -24.16
N SER A 46 -5.82 -2.88 -23.03
CA SER A 46 -7.00 -2.88 -22.15
C SER A 46 -8.18 -2.15 -22.81
N GLU A 47 -7.92 -1.00 -23.46
CA GLU A 47 -8.93 -0.27 -24.24
C GLU A 47 -9.44 -1.07 -25.45
N ALA A 48 -8.56 -1.77 -26.16
CA ALA A 48 -8.94 -2.63 -27.28
C ALA A 48 -9.81 -3.83 -26.87
N ASN A 49 -9.71 -4.29 -25.62
CA ASN A 49 -10.56 -5.34 -25.05
C ASN A 49 -11.92 -4.82 -24.52
N GLY A 50 -12.25 -3.54 -24.78
CA GLY A 50 -13.53 -2.95 -24.35
C GLY A 50 -13.59 -2.60 -22.87
N VAL A 51 -12.44 -2.58 -22.17
CA VAL A 51 -12.36 -2.17 -20.76
C VAL A 51 -12.26 -0.65 -20.69
N ASN A 52 -13.08 -0.04 -19.84
CA ASN A 52 -12.95 1.38 -19.53
C ASN A 52 -11.76 1.61 -18.58
N VAL A 53 -10.62 2.00 -19.14
CA VAL A 53 -9.37 2.22 -18.41
C VAL A 53 -9.51 3.27 -17.32
N ASP A 54 -10.25 4.35 -17.56
CA ASP A 54 -10.45 5.40 -16.56
C ASP A 54 -11.18 4.90 -15.31
N THR A 55 -12.21 4.06 -15.51
CA THR A 55 -12.90 3.42 -14.38
C THR A 55 -11.97 2.48 -13.62
N MET A 56 -11.11 1.73 -14.31
CA MET A 56 -10.14 0.88 -13.62
C MET A 56 -9.06 1.64 -12.87
N LYS A 57 -8.60 2.79 -13.39
CA LYS A 57 -7.70 3.68 -12.64
C LYS A 57 -8.36 4.18 -11.36
N ILE A 58 -9.63 4.60 -11.43
CA ILE A 58 -10.40 5.06 -10.28
C ILE A 58 -10.53 3.94 -9.24
N VAL A 59 -10.87 2.72 -9.65
CA VAL A 59 -10.92 1.54 -8.75
C VAL A 59 -9.56 1.27 -8.10
N GLY A 60 -8.48 1.37 -8.87
CA GLY A 60 -7.12 1.27 -8.35
C GLY A 60 -6.83 2.32 -7.28
N TYR A 61 -7.12 3.59 -7.56
CA TYR A 61 -6.96 4.68 -6.59
C TYR A 61 -7.84 4.51 -5.35
N MET A 62 -9.06 4.00 -5.49
CA MET A 62 -9.95 3.74 -4.34
C MET A 62 -9.36 2.67 -3.42
N ILE A 63 -8.86 1.56 -3.97
CA ILE A 63 -8.23 0.49 -3.19
C ILE A 63 -6.96 1.01 -2.49
N SER A 64 -6.11 1.75 -3.20
CA SER A 64 -4.89 2.34 -2.63
C SER A 64 -5.20 3.32 -1.49
N ASN A 65 -6.12 4.27 -1.71
CA ASN A 65 -6.50 5.23 -0.68
C ASN A 65 -7.19 4.56 0.52
N GLY A 66 -8.00 3.51 0.28
CA GLY A 66 -8.62 2.73 1.34
C GLY A 66 -7.60 2.04 2.24
N LEU A 67 -6.55 1.44 1.66
CA LEU A 67 -5.44 0.85 2.41
C LEU A 67 -4.65 1.90 3.21
N ILE A 68 -4.37 3.06 2.61
CA ILE A 68 -3.68 4.17 3.28
C ILE A 68 -4.50 4.66 4.48
N ALA A 69 -5.81 4.83 4.31
CA ALA A 69 -6.72 5.24 5.40
C ALA A 69 -6.80 4.19 6.52
N LEU A 70 -6.84 2.89 6.16
CA LEU A 70 -6.80 1.79 7.13
C LEU A 70 -5.52 1.87 7.97
N CYS A 71 -4.35 1.98 7.33
CA CYS A 71 -3.06 2.13 8.00
C CYS A 71 -3.04 3.37 8.91
N GLY A 72 -3.53 4.52 8.44
CA GLY A 72 -3.61 5.74 9.24
C GLY A 72 -4.52 5.60 10.47
N SER A 73 -5.65 4.91 10.33
CA SER A 73 -6.56 4.66 11.46
C SER A 73 -5.96 3.70 12.50
N LEU A 74 -5.20 2.70 12.07
CA LEU A 74 -4.45 1.79 12.96
C LEU A 74 -3.33 2.54 13.69
N PHE A 75 -2.63 3.42 12.99
CA PHE A 75 -1.58 4.27 13.56
C PHE A 75 -2.15 5.22 14.63
N ALA A 76 -3.25 5.91 14.33
CA ALA A 76 -3.92 6.79 15.29
C ALA A 76 -4.45 6.04 16.53
N GLN A 77 -4.88 4.78 16.36
CA GLN A 77 -5.27 3.93 17.49
C GLN A 77 -4.08 3.52 18.36
N ASN A 78 -2.88 3.41 17.78
CA ASN A 78 -1.66 3.08 18.53
C ASN A 78 -1.19 4.24 19.41
N ASP A 79 -1.18 5.47 18.88
CA ASP A 79 -0.79 6.68 19.61
C ASP A 79 -1.91 7.21 20.55
N GLY A 80 -3.14 6.73 20.41
CA GLY A 80 -4.29 7.11 21.26
C GLY A 80 -4.87 8.50 20.97
N PHE A 81 -4.22 9.29 20.12
CA PHE A 81 -4.65 10.61 19.67
C PHE A 81 -4.23 10.84 18.21
N SER A 82 -5.04 11.58 17.46
CA SER A 82 -4.71 11.98 16.08
C SER A 82 -4.49 13.49 16.04
N ASP A 83 -3.27 13.91 15.75
CA ASP A 83 -2.88 15.30 15.56
C ASP A 83 -2.36 15.53 14.13
N VAL A 84 -2.57 16.72 13.57
CA VAL A 84 -2.11 17.04 12.20
C VAL A 84 -0.59 16.96 12.06
N THR A 85 0.13 17.18 13.18
CA THR A 85 1.60 17.04 13.24
C THR A 85 2.03 15.59 13.03
N SER A 86 1.26 14.59 13.49
CA SER A 86 1.64 13.19 13.30
C SER A 86 1.60 12.80 11.82
N GLY A 87 0.58 13.22 11.08
CA GLY A 87 0.48 13.01 9.63
C GLY A 87 1.57 13.73 8.84
N THR A 88 1.85 14.99 9.19
CA THR A 88 2.94 15.76 8.56
C THR A 88 4.29 15.11 8.85
N GLY A 89 4.50 14.65 10.07
CA GLY A 89 5.70 13.92 10.50
C GLY A 89 5.93 12.63 9.70
N THR A 90 4.88 11.83 9.48
CA THR A 90 4.98 10.60 8.67
C THR A 90 5.41 10.88 7.23
N ILE A 91 4.90 11.94 6.60
CA ILE A 91 5.29 12.33 5.23
C ILE A 91 6.77 12.74 5.19
N VAL A 92 7.22 13.54 6.15
CA VAL A 92 8.62 13.99 6.23
C VAL A 92 9.57 12.82 6.45
N VAL A 93 9.23 11.88 7.35
CA VAL A 93 10.02 10.66 7.57
C VAL A 93 10.10 9.83 6.29
N GLY A 94 8.99 9.68 5.56
CA GLY A 94 8.95 8.98 4.28
C GLY A 94 9.84 9.61 3.21
N LEU A 95 9.71 10.92 2.99
CA LEU A 95 10.54 11.66 2.04
C LEU A 95 12.03 11.61 2.42
N SER A 96 12.33 11.76 3.71
CA SER A 96 13.71 11.67 4.23
C SER A 96 14.31 10.29 3.97
N SER A 97 13.54 9.21 4.14
CA SER A 97 13.98 7.85 3.83
C SER A 97 14.31 7.67 2.34
N VAL A 98 13.48 8.22 1.44
CA VAL A 98 13.73 8.15 -0.01
C VAL A 98 15.01 8.92 -0.37
N ILE A 99 15.19 10.12 0.17
CA ILE A 99 16.39 10.94 -0.07
C ILE A 99 17.66 10.22 0.44
N ILE A 100 17.62 9.62 1.63
CA ILE A 100 18.76 8.87 2.18
C ILE A 100 19.12 7.69 1.26
N VAL A 101 18.12 6.97 0.74
CA VAL A 101 18.32 5.85 -0.20
C VAL A 101 18.90 6.34 -1.53
N GLU A 102 18.38 7.43 -2.08
CA GLU A 102 18.87 8.04 -3.32
C GLU A 102 20.33 8.50 -3.19
N VAL A 103 20.71 9.10 -2.06
CA VAL A 103 22.09 9.52 -1.79
C VAL A 103 23.02 8.33 -1.56
N LEU A 104 22.54 7.26 -0.92
CA LEU A 104 23.32 6.03 -0.70
C LEU A 104 23.57 5.27 -2.01
N ILE A 105 22.58 5.25 -2.91
CA ILE A 105 22.63 4.58 -4.22
C ILE A 105 23.01 5.61 -5.29
N HIS A 106 24.24 6.10 -5.23
CA HIS A 106 24.79 7.04 -6.22
C HIS A 106 25.22 6.34 -7.52
N ASP A 107 25.23 4.99 -7.55
CA ASP A 107 25.78 4.15 -8.62
C ASP A 107 24.77 3.12 -9.15
N LEU A 108 23.78 3.59 -9.89
CA LEU A 108 23.40 2.85 -11.09
C LEU A 108 23.30 3.83 -12.25
N THR A 109 24.44 4.01 -12.91
CA THR A 109 24.57 4.49 -14.29
C THR A 109 23.59 3.70 -15.17
N ILE A 110 22.34 4.15 -15.28
CA ILE A 110 21.40 3.76 -16.34
C ILE A 110 21.76 4.63 -17.56
N GLY A 111 22.98 4.43 -18.07
CA GLY A 111 23.59 5.28 -19.08
C GLY A 111 24.93 4.71 -19.53
N GLY A 112 24.88 3.50 -20.11
CA GLY A 112 26.02 2.77 -20.67
C GLY A 112 25.64 1.34 -21.01
#